data_AF-A0A0M5LKD3-F1
#
_entry.id   AF-A0A0M5LKD3-F1
#
_cell.length_a   1.000
_cell.length_b   1.000
_cell.length_c   1.000
_cell.angle_alpha   90.00
_cell.angle_beta   90.00
_cell.angle_gamma   90.00
#
_symmetry.space_group_name_H-M   'P 1'
#
loop_
_entity.id
_entity.type
_entity.pdbx_description
1 polymer ?
#
loop_
_entity_poly.entity_id
_entity_poly.type
_entity_poly.pdbx_seq_one_letter_code
_entity_poly.pdbx_strand_id
1 'polypeptide(L)'
;PPPRASRIGIAGGGSGAYVSQKTRNLKPGFELFSRGYSTQASSPIKKTNHNFALSFSQFYSEIKESESKSKVSSNCYFAGAQLQIPWLNENILSSASLGYAYSHNCVKTKNQNTN
;
A
#
# COMPACT_ATOMS: atom_id res chain seq x y z
N PRO A 1 2.84 16.65 35.65
CA PRO A 1 3.02 15.40 34.88
C PRO A 1 4.46 15.27 34.35
N PRO A 2 5.09 14.08 34.40
CA PRO A 2 6.43 13.90 33.84
C PRO A 2 6.38 14.05 32.30
N PRO A 3 7.48 14.52 31.67
CA PRO A 3 7.51 14.68 30.22
C PRO A 3 7.43 13.31 29.53
N ARG A 4 6.40 13.14 28.68
CA ARG A 4 6.23 11.93 27.86
C ARG A 4 7.43 11.84 26.90
N ALA A 5 8.26 10.81 27.05
CA ALA A 5 9.44 10.62 26.19
C ALA A 5 8.98 10.44 24.73
N SER A 6 9.51 11.25 23.81
CA SER A 6 9.31 11.06 22.37
C SER A 6 10.20 9.91 21.93
N ARG A 7 9.65 8.70 21.95
CA ARG A 7 10.32 7.54 21.37
C ARG A 7 9.85 7.38 19.94
N ILE A 8 10.80 7.17 19.05
CA ILE A 8 10.52 6.74 17.67
C ILE A 8 9.95 5.32 17.78
N GLY A 9 8.75 5.11 17.25
CA GLY A 9 8.14 3.79 17.12
C GLY A 9 8.40 3.23 15.73
N ILE A 10 9.03 2.07 15.64
CA ILE A 10 9.22 1.35 14.37
C ILE A 10 8.34 0.11 14.43
N ALA A 11 7.48 -0.04 13.42
CA ALA A 11 6.61 -1.20 13.26
C ALA A 11 6.72 -1.72 11.82
N GLY A 12 6.63 -3.02 11.64
CA GLY A 12 6.63 -3.61 10.32
C GLY A 12 5.98 -4.98 10.33
N GLY A 13 5.62 -5.47 9.14
CA GLY A 13 4.95 -6.74 9.00
C GLY A 13 4.73 -7.14 7.54
N GLY A 14 4.44 -8.43 7.37
CA GLY A 14 3.98 -8.97 6.10
C GLY A 14 2.47 -8.84 5.95
N SER A 15 2.00 -8.58 4.73
CA SER A 15 0.58 -8.56 4.41
C SER A 15 0.31 -9.14 3.03
N GLY A 16 -0.92 -9.61 2.82
CA GLY A 16 -1.41 -10.07 1.54
C GLY A 16 -2.81 -9.53 1.27
N ALA A 17 -3.11 -9.33 -0.01
CA ALA A 17 -4.42 -8.88 -0.47
C ALA A 17 -4.87 -9.77 -1.63
N TYR A 18 -6.16 -10.12 -1.63
CA TYR A 18 -6.82 -10.80 -2.74
C TYR A 18 -7.99 -9.96 -3.21
N VAL A 19 -8.08 -9.71 -4.51
CA VAL A 19 -9.15 -8.97 -5.14
C VAL A 19 -9.72 -9.82 -6.28
N SER A 20 -11.03 -9.98 -6.30
CA SER A 20 -11.76 -10.64 -7.38
C SER A 20 -12.76 -9.67 -7.97
N GLN A 21 -12.62 -9.37 -9.25
CA GLN A 21 -13.52 -8.53 -10.01
C GLN A 21 -14.26 -9.38 -11.05
N LYS A 22 -15.59 -9.38 -11.00
CA LYS A 22 -16.44 -10.07 -11.97
C LYS A 22 -16.48 -9.33 -13.31
N THR A 23 -16.67 -10.09 -14.39
CA THR A 23 -16.95 -9.55 -15.73
C THR A 23 -18.19 -8.64 -15.69
N ARG A 24 -18.10 -7.45 -16.31
CA ARG A 24 -19.22 -6.50 -16.44
C ARG A 24 -19.13 -5.74 -17.76
N ASN A 25 -20.26 -5.59 -18.45
CA ASN A 25 -20.38 -4.80 -19.69
C ASN A 25 -19.28 -5.14 -20.72
N LEU A 26 -19.12 -6.43 -21.04
CA LEU A 26 -18.11 -6.95 -21.99
C LEU A 26 -16.64 -6.70 -21.61
N LYS A 27 -16.36 -6.20 -20.39
CA LYS A 27 -15.01 -6.13 -19.84
C LYS A 27 -14.73 -7.39 -19.03
N PRO A 28 -13.73 -8.20 -19.41
CA PRO A 28 -13.36 -9.39 -18.66
C PRO A 28 -13.05 -9.06 -17.20
N GLY A 29 -13.49 -9.92 -16.29
CA GLY A 29 -13.09 -9.89 -14.90
C GLY A 29 -11.61 -10.21 -14.71
N PHE A 30 -11.12 -10.04 -13.49
CA PHE A 30 -9.78 -10.45 -13.12
C PHE A 30 -9.69 -10.84 -11.64
N GLU A 31 -8.70 -11.67 -11.35
CA GLU A 31 -8.25 -11.95 -10.00
C GLU A 31 -6.87 -11.35 -9.79
N LEU A 32 -6.68 -10.65 -8.68
CA LEU A 32 -5.42 -10.07 -8.26
C LEU A 32 -5.03 -10.68 -6.91
N PHE A 33 -3.82 -11.19 -6.84
CA PHE A 33 -3.18 -11.62 -5.60
C PHE A 33 -1.92 -10.79 -5.36
N SER A 34 -1.84 -10.15 -4.19
CA SER A 34 -0.69 -9.34 -3.79
C SER A 34 -0.15 -9.81 -2.46
N ARG A 35 1.17 -9.81 -2.31
CA ARG A 35 1.85 -10.13 -1.05
C ARG A 35 3.08 -9.27 -0.88
N GLY A 36 3.41 -8.89 0.34
CA GLY A 36 4.54 -8.01 0.57
C GLY A 36 4.85 -7.76 2.03
N TYR A 37 5.77 -6.85 2.24
CA TYR A 37 6.18 -6.38 3.56
C TYR A 37 6.10 -4.87 3.59
N SER A 38 5.80 -4.34 4.78
CA SER A 38 5.78 -2.91 5.05
C SER A 38 6.50 -2.61 6.35
N THR A 39 7.10 -1.44 6.42
CA THR A 39 7.69 -0.88 7.63
C THR A 39 7.27 0.58 7.75
N GLN A 40 7.04 1.01 8.97
CA GLN A 40 6.67 2.37 9.32
C GLN A 40 7.47 2.81 10.53
N ALA A 41 8.11 3.98 10.41
CA ALA A 41 8.72 4.68 11.52
C ALA A 41 7.85 5.90 11.85
N SER A 42 7.40 6.02 13.10
CA SER A 42 6.58 7.12 13.58
C SER A 42 7.24 7.84 14.76
N SER A 43 7.03 9.14 14.86
CA SER A 43 7.58 9.97 15.92
C SER A 43 6.56 11.03 16.37
N PRO A 44 6.13 11.00 17.64
CA PRO A 44 5.29 12.05 18.19
C PRO A 44 6.10 13.32 18.46
N ILE A 45 5.59 14.45 17.96
CA ILE A 45 6.16 15.78 18.16
C ILE A 45 5.74 16.30 19.54
N LYS A 46 6.70 16.33 20.48
CA LYS A 46 6.48 16.65 21.91
C LYS A 46 5.68 17.91 22.20
N LYS A 47 5.75 18.93 21.35
CA LYS A 47 5.15 20.24 21.62
C LYS A 47 3.69 20.35 21.20
N THR A 48 3.21 19.49 20.30
CA THR A 48 1.93 19.68 19.61
C THR A 48 1.07 18.42 19.55
N ASN A 49 1.53 17.30 20.13
CA ASN A 49 0.93 15.96 19.98
C ASN A 49 0.72 15.54 18.52
N HIS A 50 1.33 16.22 17.54
CA HIS A 50 1.31 15.78 16.15
C HIS A 50 2.12 14.50 16.02
N ASN A 51 1.71 13.60 15.14
CA ASN A 51 2.47 12.41 14.81
C ASN A 51 2.97 12.51 13.38
N PHE A 52 4.26 12.29 13.17
CA PHE A 52 4.85 12.18 11.85
C PHE A 52 5.32 10.75 11.62
N ALA A 53 4.93 10.15 10.50
CA ALA A 53 5.31 8.79 10.14
C ALA A 53 5.90 8.73 8.73
N LEU A 54 6.94 7.92 8.57
CA LEU A 54 7.51 7.52 7.29
C LEU A 54 7.20 6.05 7.07
N SER A 55 6.75 5.70 5.87
CA SER A 55 6.34 4.33 5.52
C SER A 55 7.09 3.88 4.28
N PHE A 56 7.49 2.61 4.27
CA PHE A 56 8.04 1.94 3.11
C PHE A 56 7.38 0.57 2.96
N SER A 57 7.02 0.21 1.73
CA SER A 57 6.46 -1.11 1.43
C SER A 57 7.01 -1.68 0.15
N GLN A 58 7.22 -2.99 0.12
CA GLN A 58 7.53 -3.74 -1.09
C GLN A 58 6.49 -4.85 -1.24
N PHE A 59 5.85 -4.94 -2.39
CA PHE A 59 4.85 -5.96 -2.66
C PHE A 59 4.95 -6.51 -4.09
N TYR A 60 4.76 -7.82 -4.20
CA TYR A 60 4.63 -8.54 -5.45
C TYR A 60 3.15 -8.79 -5.71
N SER A 61 2.69 -8.49 -6.92
CA SER A 61 1.29 -8.67 -7.33
C SER A 61 1.19 -9.49 -8.60
N GLU A 62 0.21 -10.38 -8.67
CA GLU A 62 -0.16 -11.12 -9.87
C GLU A 62 -1.61 -10.84 -10.20
N ILE A 63 -1.87 -10.51 -11.46
CA ILE A 63 -3.21 -10.33 -12.03
C ILE A 63 -3.41 -11.40 -13.09
N LYS A 64 -4.53 -12.11 -12.99
CA LYS A 64 -4.99 -13.08 -13.97
C LYS A 64 -6.36 -12.65 -14.48
N GLU A 65 -6.44 -12.40 -15.77
CA GLU A 65 -7.73 -12.09 -16.41
C GLU A 65 -8.59 -13.37 -16.50
N SER A 66 -9.91 -13.23 -16.36
CA SER A 66 -10.82 -14.39 -16.31
C SER A 66 -10.99 -15.05 -17.68
N GLU A 67 -11.03 -14.26 -18.76
CA GLU A 67 -11.35 -14.74 -20.11
C GLU A 67 -10.10 -14.91 -20.98
N SER A 68 -9.05 -14.13 -20.75
CA SER A 68 -7.78 -14.28 -21.45
C SER A 68 -6.79 -15.11 -20.62
N LYS A 69 -5.87 -15.81 -21.28
CA LYS A 69 -4.73 -16.45 -20.60
C LYS A 69 -3.63 -15.45 -20.22
N SER A 70 -3.92 -14.15 -20.26
CA SER A 70 -2.95 -13.10 -19.93
C SER A 70 -2.73 -13.05 -18.43
N LYS A 71 -1.45 -13.08 -18.06
CA LYS A 71 -1.02 -12.91 -16.68
C LYS A 71 -0.11 -11.69 -16.62
N VAL A 72 -0.39 -10.79 -15.69
CA VAL A 72 0.47 -9.65 -15.39
C VAL A 72 1.07 -9.89 -14.02
N SER A 73 2.38 -9.75 -13.91
CA SER A 73 3.09 -9.78 -12.63
C SER A 73 3.74 -8.42 -12.40
N SER A 74 3.77 -7.95 -11.16
CA SER A 74 4.29 -6.64 -10.81
C SER A 74 5.08 -6.68 -9.52
N ASN A 75 6.23 -6.00 -9.52
CA ASN A 75 6.95 -5.66 -8.30
C ASN A 75 6.75 -4.18 -8.01
N CYS A 76 6.17 -3.87 -6.86
CA CYS A 76 5.85 -2.53 -6.45
C CYS A 76 6.66 -2.12 -5.23
N TYR A 77 7.13 -0.89 -5.24
CA TYR A 77 7.84 -0.24 -4.15
C TYR A 77 7.11 1.05 -3.81
N PHE A 78 6.85 1.23 -2.52
CA PHE A 78 6.15 2.39 -2.00
C PHE A 78 7.00 3.07 -0.95
N ALA A 79 7.05 4.40 -1.00
CA ALA A 79 7.59 5.24 0.04
C ALA A 79 6.61 6.37 0.32
N GLY A 80 6.35 6.68 1.58
CA GLY A 80 5.41 7.72 1.94
C GLY A 80 5.69 8.37 3.28
N ALA A 81 5.07 9.52 3.47
CA ALA A 81 5.05 10.27 4.71
C ALA A 81 3.61 10.56 5.11
N GLN A 82 3.34 10.57 6.41
CA GLN A 82 2.05 10.91 6.99
C GLN A 82 2.25 11.90 8.14
N LEU A 83 1.41 12.92 8.19
CA LEU A 83 1.28 13.85 9.30
C LEU A 83 -0.12 13.71 9.89
N GLN A 84 -0.20 13.56 11.21
CA GLN A 84 -1.45 13.55 11.96
C GLN A 84 -1.49 14.75 12.90
N ILE A 85 -2.57 15.51 12.83
CA ILE A 85 -2.81 16.76 13.54
C ILE A 85 -4.09 16.58 14.38
N PRO A 86 -3.98 16.37 15.70
CA PRO A 86 -5.13 16.43 16.59
C PRO A 86 -5.54 17.88 16.85
N TRP A 87 -6.84 18.13 16.89
CA TRP A 87 -7.49 19.40 17.16
C TRP A 87 -8.47 19.27 18.34
N LEU A 88 -8.84 20.41 18.96
CA LEU A 88 -9.86 20.49 20.02
C LEU A 88 -9.63 19.46 21.14
N ASN A 89 -8.47 19.50 21.80
CA ASN A 89 -8.10 18.54 22.86
C ASN A 89 -8.18 17.07 22.41
N GLU A 90 -7.78 16.79 21.16
CA GLU A 90 -7.77 15.44 20.56
C GLU A 90 -9.17 14.89 20.19
N ASN A 91 -10.24 15.70 20.25
CA ASN A 91 -11.58 15.29 19.82
C ASN A 91 -11.72 15.16 18.29
N ILE A 92 -10.86 15.82 17.52
CA ILE A 92 -10.83 15.72 16.06
C ILE A 92 -9.41 15.39 15.64
N LEU A 93 -9.24 14.38 14.78
CA LEU A 93 -7.96 14.01 14.20
C LEU A 93 -7.98 14.27 12.70
N SER A 94 -7.13 15.18 12.23
CA SER A 94 -6.87 15.36 10.80
C SER A 94 -5.57 14.65 10.41
N SER A 95 -5.53 14.05 9.22
CA SER A 95 -4.30 13.46 8.71
C SER A 95 -4.07 13.87 7.26
N ALA A 96 -2.81 14.13 6.92
CA ALA A 96 -2.36 14.31 5.55
C ALA A 96 -1.28 13.27 5.25
N SER A 97 -1.29 12.70 4.05
CA SER A 97 -0.29 11.73 3.61
C SER A 97 0.18 12.03 2.21
N LEU A 98 1.49 11.89 1.98
CA LEU A 98 2.11 11.96 0.68
C LEU A 98 2.80 10.63 0.41
N GLY A 99 2.53 10.03 -0.75
CA GLY A 99 3.09 8.74 -1.12
C GLY A 99 3.57 8.73 -2.55
N TYR A 100 4.69 8.04 -2.78
CA TYR A 100 5.21 7.72 -4.09
C TYR A 100 5.25 6.19 -4.25
N ALA A 101 4.71 5.70 -5.36
CA ALA A 101 4.73 4.30 -5.71
C ALA A 101 5.40 4.12 -7.07
N TYR A 102 6.32 3.17 -7.15
CA TYR A 102 6.94 2.71 -8.39
C TYR A 102 6.62 1.23 -8.59
N SER A 103 6.17 0.87 -9.79
CA SER A 103 5.82 -0.50 -10.12
C SER A 103 6.48 -0.93 -11.42
N HIS A 104 7.17 -2.07 -11.38
CA HIS A 104 7.69 -2.73 -12.57
C HIS A 104 6.76 -3.88 -12.97
N ASN A 105 6.11 -3.73 -14.13
CA ASN A 105 5.11 -4.68 -14.63
C ASN A 105 5.68 -5.54 -15.74
N CYS A 106 5.53 -6.86 -15.61
CA CYS A 106 5.83 -7.84 -16.65
C CYS A 106 4.52 -8.47 -17.12
N VAL A 107 4.19 -8.26 -18.40
CA VAL A 107 3.02 -8.84 -19.05
C VAL A 107 3.46 -10.12 -19.77
N LYS A 108 2.83 -11.25 -19.42
CA LYS A 108 2.97 -12.51 -20.17
C LYS A 108 1.71 -12.73 -20.97
N THR A 109 1.75 -12.37 -22.25
CA THR A 109 0.74 -12.79 -23.23
C THR A 109 1.14 -14.15 -23.78
N LYS A 110 0.24 -15.13 -23.68
CA LYS A 110 0.43 -16.40 -24.40
C LYS A 110 -0.07 -16.16 -25.82
N ASN A 111 0.85 -15.92 -26.76
CA ASN A 111 0.50 -15.84 -28.18
C ASN A 111 -0.23 -17.15 -28.55
N GLN A 112 -1.46 -17.04 -29.05
CA GLN A 112 -2.10 -18.14 -29.74
C GLN A 112 -1.30 -18.36 -31.02
N ASN A 113 -0.48 -19.41 -31.06
CA ASN A 113 -0.04 -19.95 -32.34
C ASN A 113 -1.30 -20.42 -33.05
N THR A 114 -1.76 -19.65 -34.03
CA THR A 114 -2.68 -20.11 -35.05
C THR A 114 -1.91 -21.09 -35.93
N ASN A 115 -2.15 -22.39 -35.71
CA ASN A 115 -1.90 -23.42 -36.71
C ASN A 115 -3.12 -23.51 -37.64
#